data_AF-K6T6R2-F1
#
_entry.id   AF-K6T6R2-F1
#
_cell.length_a   1.000
_cell.length_b   1.000
_cell.length_c   1.000
_cell.angle_alpha   90.00
_cell.angle_beta   90.00
_cell.angle_gamma   90.00
#
_symmetry.space_group_name_H-M   'P 1'
#
loop_
_entity.id
_entity.type
_entity.pdbx_description
1 polymer ?
#
loop_
_entity_poly.entity_id
_entity_poly.type
_entity_poly.pdbx_seq_one_letter_code
_entity_poly.pdbx_strand_id
1 'polypeptide(L)'
;MYLYENSPELYAQDILSSLNLTPPVDIFKVCEAYDLKVNYENISSAEALLIVSQGKKNIIINDRKILYIPRQRFSIAHEVGHFFIPWHSRNMCTCTNIGDFSSDNLEENQADVFASELLIPTDKLLSKISGKAISMELIKELAQEFNVSLGAMTRKVISNSDEKIIALIYYSNGRKIVQAKSSSFDLNLKPGIIRGSAAKELLHNRYSNETVKRILSCDVWLQENSHDFEIVEESLYQPNFSRVFTLLRVANDADYMDAFFDM
;
A
#
# COMPACT_ATOMS: atom_id res chain seq x y z
N MET A 1 0.33 16.74 -27.61
CA MET A 1 1.41 16.27 -26.72
C MET A 1 0.92 16.48 -25.30
N TYR A 2 0.87 15.43 -24.48
CA TYR A 2 0.45 15.55 -23.08
C TYR A 2 1.58 16.20 -22.26
N LEU A 3 1.24 16.91 -21.18
CA LEU A 3 2.23 17.64 -20.35
C LEU A 3 3.25 16.69 -19.72
N TYR A 4 2.79 15.53 -19.25
CA TYR A 4 3.62 14.43 -18.77
C TYR A 4 3.13 13.14 -19.41
N GLU A 5 3.92 12.57 -20.32
CA GLU A 5 3.56 11.32 -20.99
C GLU A 5 3.92 10.13 -20.09
N ASN A 6 2.94 9.27 -19.78
CA ASN A 6 3.09 8.08 -18.93
C ASN A 6 3.54 8.31 -17.47
N SER A 7 3.35 9.52 -16.92
CA SER A 7 3.64 9.83 -15.50
C SER A 7 2.39 10.29 -14.74
N PRO A 8 1.50 9.37 -14.31
CA PRO A 8 0.33 9.70 -13.50
C PRO A 8 0.67 10.48 -12.22
N GLU A 9 1.80 10.18 -11.60
CA GLU A 9 2.29 10.84 -10.38
C GLU A 9 2.50 12.36 -10.55
N LEU A 10 2.95 12.82 -11.73
CA LEU A 10 3.18 14.25 -11.95
C LEU A 10 1.86 15.04 -12.01
N TYR A 11 0.78 14.44 -12.52
CA TYR A 11 -0.56 15.05 -12.46
C TYR A 11 -1.07 15.16 -11.02
N ALA A 12 -0.83 14.14 -10.19
CA ALA A 12 -1.18 14.21 -8.78
C ALA A 12 -0.39 15.32 -8.04
N GLN A 13 0.91 15.46 -8.34
CA GLN A 13 1.76 16.51 -7.77
C GLN A 13 1.31 17.92 -8.18
N ASP A 14 0.94 18.11 -9.45
CA ASP A 14 0.41 19.40 -9.93
C ASP A 14 -0.89 19.79 -9.22
N ILE A 15 -1.77 18.81 -8.93
CA ILE A 15 -3.00 19.05 -8.15
C ILE A 15 -2.65 19.48 -6.72
N LEU A 16 -1.73 18.78 -6.06
CA LEU A 16 -1.31 19.10 -4.70
C LEU A 16 -0.69 20.50 -4.62
N SER A 17 0.15 20.84 -5.59
CA SER A 17 0.81 22.14 -5.68
C SER A 17 -0.19 23.27 -5.95
N SER A 18 -1.06 23.09 -6.96
CA SER A 18 -2.06 24.11 -7.34
C SER A 18 -3.08 24.40 -6.25
N LEU A 19 -3.46 23.39 -5.46
CA LEU A 19 -4.40 23.52 -4.34
C LEU A 19 -3.71 23.75 -2.98
N ASN A 20 -2.37 23.77 -2.95
CA ASN A 20 -1.56 23.88 -1.74
C ASN A 20 -1.98 22.89 -0.64
N LEU A 21 -2.16 21.62 -1.02
CA LEU A 21 -2.60 20.55 -0.12
C LEU A 21 -1.40 19.77 0.44
N THR A 22 -1.48 19.40 1.72
CA THR A 22 -0.48 18.57 2.41
C THR A 22 -1.14 17.35 3.06
N PRO A 23 -0.39 16.26 3.30
CA PRO A 23 -0.88 15.13 4.08
C PRO A 23 -1.36 15.52 5.49
N PRO A 24 -2.42 14.85 6.02
CA PRO A 24 -3.33 13.98 5.31
C PRO A 24 -4.18 14.77 4.29
N VAL A 25 -4.13 14.39 3.01
CA VAL A 25 -4.76 15.17 1.95
C VAL A 25 -6.27 15.11 2.07
N ASP A 26 -6.92 16.27 2.07
CA ASP A 26 -8.37 16.36 2.01
C ASP A 26 -8.85 16.12 0.58
N ILE A 27 -9.18 14.85 0.28
CA ILE A 27 -9.60 14.44 -1.06
C ILE A 27 -10.88 15.17 -1.51
N PHE A 28 -11.74 15.60 -0.58
CA PHE A 28 -12.97 16.31 -0.92
C PHE A 28 -12.70 17.73 -1.39
N LYS A 29 -11.62 18.39 -0.92
CA LYS A 29 -11.18 19.69 -1.48
C LYS A 29 -10.71 19.55 -2.91
N VAL A 30 -10.04 18.45 -3.25
CA VAL A 30 -9.70 18.14 -4.66
C VAL A 30 -10.98 17.99 -5.46
N CYS A 31 -11.93 17.20 -4.97
CA CYS A 31 -13.20 17.01 -5.67
C CYS A 31 -13.97 18.32 -5.87
N GLU A 32 -14.08 19.17 -4.84
CA GLU A 32 -14.76 20.46 -4.88
C GLU A 32 -14.10 21.43 -5.88
N ALA A 33 -12.77 21.57 -5.85
CA ALA A 33 -12.03 22.48 -6.72
C ALA A 33 -12.22 22.18 -8.21
N TYR A 34 -12.54 20.92 -8.55
CA TYR A 34 -12.69 20.46 -9.92
C TYR A 34 -14.11 20.02 -10.30
N ASP A 35 -15.10 20.34 -9.46
CA ASP A 35 -16.53 20.03 -9.67
C ASP A 35 -16.79 18.52 -9.89
N LEU A 36 -16.09 17.68 -9.12
CA LEU A 36 -16.30 16.23 -9.06
C LEU A 36 -17.24 15.93 -7.89
N LYS A 37 -18.50 15.60 -8.18
CA LYS A 37 -19.47 15.30 -7.13
C LYS A 37 -19.32 13.86 -6.64
N VAL A 38 -19.01 13.68 -5.35
CA VAL A 38 -18.97 12.36 -4.72
C VAL A 38 -20.35 11.98 -4.20
N ASN A 39 -20.84 10.81 -4.62
CA ASN A 39 -22.09 10.21 -4.17
C ASN A 39 -21.82 8.81 -3.60
N TYR A 40 -22.67 8.38 -2.67
CA TYR A 40 -22.58 7.07 -2.04
C TYR A 40 -23.83 6.29 -2.41
N GLU A 41 -23.67 5.23 -3.19
CA GLU A 41 -24.78 4.43 -3.69
C GLU A 41 -24.41 2.94 -3.73
N ASN A 42 -25.42 2.09 -3.58
CA ASN A 42 -25.25 0.65 -3.74
C ASN A 42 -25.18 0.29 -5.23
N ILE A 43 -23.97 0.15 -5.74
CA ILE A 43 -23.69 -0.37 -7.08
C ILE A 43 -23.34 -1.87 -7.00
N SER A 44 -23.91 -2.70 -7.87
CA SER A 44 -23.83 -4.16 -7.71
C SER A 44 -22.43 -4.72 -7.93
N SER A 45 -21.78 -4.38 -9.04
CA SER A 45 -20.52 -5.01 -9.49
C SER A 45 -19.26 -4.24 -9.09
N ALA A 46 -19.28 -2.90 -9.09
CA ALA A 46 -18.11 -2.07 -8.85
C ALA A 46 -17.84 -1.74 -7.38
N GLU A 47 -16.60 -1.33 -7.09
CA GLU A 47 -16.18 -0.69 -5.85
C GLU A 47 -16.38 0.84 -5.92
N ALA A 48 -16.02 1.44 -7.05
CA ALA A 48 -16.27 2.83 -7.37
C ALA A 48 -16.51 3.01 -8.89
N LEU A 49 -17.06 4.16 -9.26
CA LEU A 49 -17.43 4.47 -10.64
C LEU A 49 -17.31 5.97 -10.91
N LEU A 50 -16.56 6.35 -11.94
CA LEU A 50 -16.56 7.68 -12.52
C LEU A 50 -17.55 7.76 -13.69
N ILE A 51 -18.43 8.77 -13.67
CA ILE A 51 -19.35 9.10 -14.77
C ILE A 51 -19.15 10.56 -15.16
N VAL A 52 -18.75 10.81 -16.40
CA VAL A 52 -18.73 12.16 -16.99
C VAL A 52 -19.71 12.22 -18.14
N SER A 53 -20.80 12.96 -17.94
CA SER A 53 -21.87 13.07 -18.94
C SER A 53 -22.52 14.45 -18.90
N GLN A 54 -22.75 15.04 -20.08
CA GLN A 54 -23.40 16.34 -20.24
C GLN A 54 -22.77 17.45 -19.36
N GLY A 55 -21.44 17.44 -19.24
CA GLY A 55 -20.69 18.40 -18.43
C GLY A 55 -20.70 18.14 -16.91
N LYS A 56 -21.47 17.15 -16.42
CA LYS A 56 -21.47 16.74 -15.02
C LYS A 56 -20.46 15.64 -14.78
N LYS A 57 -19.76 15.69 -13.64
CA LYS A 57 -18.75 14.70 -13.24
C LYS A 57 -19.16 14.12 -11.88
N ASN A 58 -19.42 12.83 -11.85
CA ASN A 58 -19.85 12.15 -10.62
C ASN A 58 -18.92 10.98 -10.33
N ILE A 59 -18.50 10.89 -9.07
CA ILE A 59 -17.83 9.73 -8.49
C ILE A 59 -18.87 9.03 -7.62
N ILE A 60 -19.10 7.75 -7.85
CA ILE A 60 -20.02 6.93 -7.06
C ILE A 60 -19.19 5.91 -6.28
N ILE A 61 -19.27 5.95 -4.96
CA ILE A 61 -18.61 5.01 -4.05
C ILE A 61 -19.62 3.98 -3.58
N ASN A 62 -19.25 2.70 -3.67
CA ASN A 62 -20.06 1.61 -3.15
C ASN A 62 -20.02 1.57 -1.62
N ASP A 63 -21.04 2.14 -0.99
CA ASP A 63 -21.14 2.22 0.47
C ASP A 63 -21.37 0.87 1.17
N ARG A 64 -21.75 -0.18 0.44
CA ARG A 64 -21.87 -1.55 0.97
C ARG A 64 -20.58 -2.33 0.90
N LYS A 65 -19.70 -2.04 -0.06
CA LYS A 65 -18.40 -2.71 -0.20
C LYS A 65 -17.28 -1.97 0.52
N ILE A 66 -17.36 -0.64 0.58
CA ILE A 66 -16.29 0.20 1.11
C ILE A 66 -16.71 0.87 2.41
N LEU A 67 -16.56 0.13 3.51
CA LEU A 67 -16.94 0.58 4.85
C LEU A 67 -15.81 1.33 5.59
N TYR A 68 -14.56 1.19 5.13
CA TYR A 68 -13.39 1.74 5.80
C TYR A 68 -12.94 3.05 5.16
N ILE A 69 -12.83 4.12 5.95
CA ILE A 69 -12.57 5.49 5.46
C ILE A 69 -11.30 5.59 4.59
N PRO A 70 -10.13 5.04 4.96
CA PRO A 70 -8.97 5.05 4.08
C PRO A 70 -9.17 4.34 2.74
N ARG A 71 -10.01 3.30 2.69
CA ARG A 71 -10.37 2.65 1.43
C ARG A 71 -11.27 3.56 0.58
N GLN A 72 -12.24 4.24 1.19
CA GLN A 72 -13.05 5.24 0.48
C GLN A 72 -12.19 6.37 -0.10
N ARG A 73 -11.27 6.91 0.70
CA ARG A 73 -10.33 7.97 0.28
C ARG A 73 -9.51 7.53 -0.92
N PHE A 74 -8.95 6.31 -0.87
CA PHE A 74 -8.18 5.75 -1.98
C PHE A 74 -9.05 5.54 -3.23
N SER A 75 -10.27 5.01 -3.09
CA SER A 75 -11.19 4.86 -4.22
C SER A 75 -11.59 6.19 -4.85
N ILE A 76 -11.87 7.23 -4.05
CA ILE A 76 -12.13 8.57 -4.60
C ILE A 76 -10.89 9.08 -5.34
N ALA A 77 -9.70 8.96 -4.77
CA ALA A 77 -8.45 9.37 -5.40
C ALA A 77 -8.16 8.61 -6.71
N HIS A 78 -8.54 7.33 -6.78
CA HIS A 78 -8.44 6.51 -7.98
C HIS A 78 -9.35 7.04 -9.10
N GLU A 79 -10.63 7.31 -8.80
CA GLU A 79 -11.55 7.90 -9.79
C GLU A 79 -11.13 9.33 -10.20
N VAL A 80 -10.56 10.11 -9.27
CA VAL A 80 -9.93 11.40 -9.60
C VAL A 80 -8.78 11.17 -10.60
N GLY A 81 -7.98 10.13 -10.43
CA GLY A 81 -6.95 9.72 -11.38
C GLY A 81 -7.49 9.48 -12.79
N HIS A 82 -8.54 8.68 -12.92
CA HIS A 82 -9.21 8.46 -14.21
C HIS A 82 -9.70 9.75 -14.88
N PHE A 83 -10.16 10.72 -14.09
CA PHE A 83 -10.58 12.01 -14.62
C PHE A 83 -9.39 12.85 -15.14
N PHE A 84 -8.29 12.90 -14.39
CA PHE A 84 -7.16 13.78 -14.68
C PHE A 84 -6.20 13.23 -15.73
N ILE A 85 -6.00 11.91 -15.75
CA ILE A 85 -5.05 11.28 -16.68
C ILE A 85 -5.56 11.46 -18.11
N PRO A 86 -4.85 12.21 -18.98
CA PRO A 86 -5.42 12.66 -20.25
C PRO A 86 -5.75 11.56 -21.26
N TRP A 87 -5.06 10.42 -21.16
CA TRP A 87 -5.24 9.29 -22.06
C TRP A 87 -6.21 8.22 -21.53
N HIS A 88 -6.81 8.42 -20.35
CA HIS A 88 -7.87 7.56 -19.84
C HIS A 88 -9.22 7.90 -20.47
N SER A 89 -10.09 6.89 -20.60
CA SER A 89 -11.47 7.12 -21.04
C SER A 89 -12.25 7.90 -19.98
N ARG A 90 -12.72 9.11 -20.32
CA ARG A 90 -13.41 9.98 -19.34
C ARG A 90 -14.91 9.71 -19.20
N ASN A 91 -15.53 8.97 -20.13
CA ASN A 91 -16.99 8.92 -20.20
C ASN A 91 -17.62 8.05 -19.10
N MET A 92 -17.05 6.87 -18.84
CA MET A 92 -17.52 5.95 -17.81
C MET A 92 -16.42 4.94 -17.47
N CYS A 93 -16.00 4.88 -16.21
CA CYS A 93 -15.03 3.90 -15.69
C CYS A 93 -15.65 3.10 -14.56
N THR A 94 -15.84 1.80 -14.76
CA THR A 94 -16.38 0.89 -13.73
C THR A 94 -15.23 0.10 -13.12
N CYS A 95 -14.84 0.45 -11.90
CA CYS A 95 -13.59 -0.05 -11.33
C CYS A 95 -13.85 -1.13 -10.26
N THR A 96 -13.04 -2.18 -10.30
CA THR A 96 -13.05 -3.30 -9.37
C THR A 96 -11.63 -3.69 -9.00
N ASN A 97 -11.39 -4.12 -7.76
CA ASN A 97 -10.05 -4.44 -7.25
C ASN A 97 -9.14 -3.21 -7.21
N ILE A 98 -9.68 -2.05 -6.86
CA ILE A 98 -8.94 -0.79 -6.75
C ILE A 98 -7.74 -0.99 -5.80
N GLY A 99 -6.57 -0.44 -6.08
CA GLY A 99 -5.36 -0.62 -5.28
C GLY A 99 -4.68 -1.98 -5.44
N ASP A 100 -5.13 -2.81 -6.40
CA ASP A 100 -4.44 -4.01 -6.85
C ASP A 100 -3.60 -3.71 -8.10
N PHE A 101 -2.36 -3.31 -7.85
CA PHE A 101 -1.35 -3.02 -8.87
C PHE A 101 -0.90 -4.25 -9.70
N SER A 102 -1.54 -5.41 -9.52
CA SER A 102 -1.31 -6.62 -10.32
C SER A 102 -2.34 -6.83 -11.43
N SER A 103 -3.23 -5.86 -11.67
CA SER A 103 -4.20 -5.94 -12.76
C SER A 103 -3.49 -5.92 -14.13
N ASP A 104 -4.01 -6.68 -15.09
CA ASP A 104 -3.57 -6.62 -16.49
C ASP A 104 -4.04 -5.32 -17.19
N ASN A 105 -4.79 -4.47 -16.47
CA ASN A 105 -5.32 -3.22 -16.99
C ASN A 105 -4.39 -2.05 -16.66
N LEU A 106 -3.69 -1.56 -17.68
CA LEU A 106 -2.76 -0.44 -17.56
C LEU A 106 -3.43 0.83 -17.01
N GLU A 107 -4.69 1.12 -17.39
CA GLU A 107 -5.38 2.32 -16.93
C GLU A 107 -5.66 2.25 -15.42
N GLU A 108 -6.12 1.10 -14.91
CA GLU A 108 -6.38 0.90 -13.47
C GLU A 108 -5.08 1.01 -12.66
N ASN A 109 -3.97 0.42 -13.16
CA ASN A 109 -2.66 0.53 -12.51
C ASN A 109 -2.17 1.99 -12.48
N GLN A 110 -2.40 2.76 -13.54
CA GLN A 110 -2.05 4.18 -13.59
C GLN A 110 -2.91 5.03 -12.66
N ALA A 111 -4.21 4.73 -12.55
CA ALA A 111 -5.11 5.37 -11.59
C ALA A 111 -4.71 5.06 -10.15
N ASP A 112 -4.26 3.82 -9.87
CA ASP A 112 -3.70 3.44 -8.57
C ASP A 112 -2.38 4.16 -8.25
N VAL A 113 -1.49 4.33 -9.23
CA VAL A 113 -0.25 5.13 -9.08
C VAL A 113 -0.59 6.58 -8.77
N PHE A 114 -1.52 7.17 -9.52
CA PHE A 114 -2.01 8.53 -9.27
C PHE A 114 -2.61 8.67 -7.86
N ALA A 115 -3.50 7.76 -7.46
CA ALA A 115 -4.15 7.80 -6.15
C ALA A 115 -3.13 7.66 -5.01
N SER A 116 -2.15 6.79 -5.20
CA SER A 116 -1.05 6.57 -4.27
C SER A 116 -0.18 7.83 -4.11
N GLU A 117 0.18 8.52 -5.20
CA GLU A 117 0.90 9.79 -5.13
C GLU A 117 0.05 10.93 -4.54
N LEU A 118 -1.22 11.04 -4.92
CA LEU A 118 -2.09 12.10 -4.43
C LEU A 118 -2.30 12.02 -2.91
N LEU A 119 -2.45 10.81 -2.37
CA LEU A 119 -2.66 10.61 -0.94
C LEU A 119 -1.36 10.45 -0.14
N ILE A 120 -0.29 9.96 -0.77
CA ILE A 120 1.02 9.74 -0.17
C ILE A 120 2.10 10.39 -1.07
N PRO A 121 2.23 11.72 -1.04
CA PRO A 121 3.18 12.43 -1.90
C PRO A 121 4.60 11.96 -1.61
N THR A 122 5.33 11.60 -2.67
CA THR A 122 6.64 10.95 -2.52
C THR A 122 7.64 11.86 -1.81
N ASP A 123 7.64 13.17 -2.10
CA ASP A 123 8.50 14.15 -1.44
C ASP A 123 8.29 14.19 0.09
N LYS A 124 7.02 14.18 0.52
CA LYS A 124 6.65 14.17 1.94
C LYS A 124 7.02 12.85 2.59
N LEU A 125 6.81 11.74 1.90
CA LEU A 125 7.18 10.41 2.41
C LEU A 125 8.70 10.28 2.60
N LEU A 126 9.50 10.65 1.59
CA LEU A 126 10.96 10.53 1.63
C LEU A 126 11.54 11.29 2.82
N SER A 127 11.02 12.49 3.12
CA SER A 127 11.44 13.26 4.30
C SER A 127 11.20 12.56 5.65
N LYS A 128 10.27 11.60 5.68
CA LYS A 128 9.86 10.87 6.90
C LYS A 128 10.61 9.55 7.10
N ILE A 129 11.04 8.92 6.01
CA ILE A 129 11.72 7.62 6.03
C ILE A 129 13.24 7.72 5.84
N SER A 130 13.75 8.82 5.28
CA SER A 130 15.19 9.02 5.07
C SER A 130 15.98 8.85 6.37
N GLY A 131 16.98 7.96 6.34
CA GLY A 131 17.87 7.68 7.48
C GLY A 131 17.24 6.83 8.59
N LYS A 132 16.04 6.28 8.39
CA LYS A 132 15.40 5.36 9.34
C LYS A 132 15.36 3.95 8.77
N ALA A 133 15.56 2.95 9.62
CA ALA A 133 15.26 1.57 9.26
C ALA A 133 13.75 1.40 9.05
N ILE A 134 13.36 0.75 7.97
CA ILE A 134 11.93 0.50 7.72
C ILE A 134 11.42 -0.58 8.68
N SER A 135 10.40 -0.25 9.47
CA SER A 135 9.74 -1.16 10.42
C SER A 135 8.23 -1.15 10.27
N MET A 136 7.56 -2.18 10.80
CA MET A 136 6.09 -2.24 10.83
C MET A 136 5.51 -1.06 11.60
N GLU A 137 6.16 -0.65 12.68
CA GLU A 137 5.70 0.47 13.50
C GLU A 137 5.79 1.80 12.76
N LEU A 138 6.92 2.07 12.10
CA LEU A 138 7.07 3.25 11.25
C LEU A 138 5.99 3.30 10.16
N ILE A 139 5.71 2.17 9.51
CA ILE A 139 4.66 2.10 8.48
C ILE A 139 3.26 2.37 9.09
N LYS A 140 2.96 1.83 10.28
CA LYS A 140 1.68 2.09 10.96
C LYS A 140 1.53 3.57 11.34
N GLU A 141 2.57 4.18 11.91
CA GLU A 141 2.59 5.60 12.27
C GLU A 141 2.33 6.47 11.03
N LEU A 142 3.05 6.21 9.93
CA LEU A 142 2.85 6.95 8.68
C LEU A 142 1.49 6.71 8.07
N ALA A 143 0.97 5.48 8.11
CA ALA A 143 -0.37 5.17 7.62
C ALA A 143 -1.45 5.97 8.37
N GLN A 144 -1.29 6.13 9.68
CA GLN A 144 -2.14 6.98 10.51
C GLN A 144 -1.97 8.46 10.17
N GLU A 145 -0.72 8.95 10.10
CA GLU A 145 -0.40 10.35 9.77
C GLU A 145 -0.99 10.79 8.42
N PHE A 146 -0.87 9.94 7.39
CA PHE A 146 -1.37 10.22 6.05
C PHE A 146 -2.85 9.85 5.86
N ASN A 147 -3.46 9.20 6.86
CA ASN A 147 -4.83 8.68 6.83
C ASN A 147 -5.10 7.77 5.62
N VAL A 148 -4.25 6.75 5.48
CA VAL A 148 -4.30 5.71 4.43
C VAL A 148 -4.27 4.31 5.05
N SER A 149 -4.57 3.27 4.26
CA SER A 149 -4.48 1.89 4.76
C SER A 149 -3.03 1.47 5.00
N LEU A 150 -2.82 0.53 5.92
CA LEU A 150 -1.50 -0.08 6.15
C LEU A 150 -0.89 -0.64 4.86
N GLY A 151 -1.70 -1.29 4.02
CA GLY A 151 -1.24 -1.87 2.76
C GLY A 151 -0.80 -0.81 1.74
N ALA A 152 -1.54 0.30 1.62
CA ALA A 152 -1.19 1.40 0.72
C ALA A 152 0.11 2.10 1.16
N MET A 153 0.24 2.39 2.46
CA MET A 153 1.48 2.95 3.02
C MET A 153 2.65 1.99 2.84
N THR A 154 2.47 0.70 3.14
CA THR A 154 3.53 -0.31 2.96
C THR A 154 4.03 -0.36 1.52
N ARG A 155 3.12 -0.37 0.54
CA ARG A 155 3.48 -0.36 -0.89
C ARG A 155 4.31 0.87 -1.22
N LYS A 156 3.88 2.06 -0.80
CA LYS A 156 4.57 3.32 -1.09
C LYS A 156 5.95 3.41 -0.40
N VAL A 157 6.04 2.97 0.85
CA VAL A 157 7.32 2.92 1.58
C VAL A 157 8.29 1.96 0.90
N ILE A 158 7.86 0.75 0.58
CA ILE A 158 8.72 -0.28 -0.02
C ILE A 158 9.16 0.10 -1.44
N SER A 159 8.29 0.75 -2.22
CA SER A 159 8.66 1.22 -3.58
C SER A 159 9.68 2.35 -3.57
N ASN A 160 9.86 3.04 -2.44
CA ASN A 160 10.77 4.16 -2.26
C ASN A 160 11.89 3.84 -1.23
N SER A 161 12.13 2.55 -0.97
CA SER A 161 13.21 2.09 -0.09
C SER A 161 14.29 1.39 -0.91
N ASP A 162 15.54 1.69 -0.58
CA ASP A 162 16.71 1.01 -1.13
C ASP A 162 17.03 -0.30 -0.37
N GLU A 163 16.44 -0.51 0.81
CA GLU A 163 16.62 -1.73 1.60
C GLU A 163 16.09 -2.96 0.84
N LYS A 164 16.72 -4.12 1.02
CA LYS A 164 16.17 -5.41 0.55
C LYS A 164 14.97 -5.77 1.43
N ILE A 165 13.77 -5.36 1.04
CA ILE A 165 12.54 -5.50 1.82
C ILE A 165 11.37 -6.04 0.99
N ILE A 166 10.55 -6.87 1.63
CA ILE A 166 9.33 -7.45 1.05
C ILE A 166 8.21 -7.50 2.09
N ALA A 167 6.99 -7.19 1.66
CA ALA A 167 5.78 -7.35 2.46
C ALA A 167 4.89 -8.44 1.89
N LEU A 168 4.35 -9.29 2.77
CA LEU A 168 3.63 -10.51 2.44
C LEU A 168 2.33 -10.61 3.24
N ILE A 169 1.30 -11.18 2.62
CA ILE A 169 0.20 -11.81 3.34
C ILE A 169 0.48 -13.31 3.42
N TYR A 170 0.51 -13.85 4.63
CA TYR A 170 0.76 -15.25 4.91
C TYR A 170 -0.48 -15.95 5.50
N TYR A 171 -0.75 -17.16 5.02
CA TYR A 171 -1.92 -17.96 5.40
C TYR A 171 -1.51 -19.29 6.07
N SER A 172 -2.44 -19.89 6.82
CA SER A 172 -2.22 -21.13 7.57
C SER A 172 -1.80 -22.33 6.71
N ASN A 173 -2.18 -22.35 5.44
CA ASN A 173 -1.81 -23.38 4.46
C ASN A 173 -0.43 -23.15 3.81
N GLY A 174 0.32 -22.13 4.22
CA GLY A 174 1.63 -21.79 3.66
C GLY A 174 1.57 -20.92 2.39
N ARG A 175 0.37 -20.52 1.93
CA ARG A 175 0.21 -19.56 0.83
C ARG A 175 0.78 -18.20 1.25
N LYS A 176 1.53 -17.59 0.35
CA LYS A 176 2.11 -16.24 0.47
C LYS A 176 1.57 -15.40 -0.69
N ILE A 177 1.10 -14.20 -0.41
CA ILE A 177 0.75 -13.20 -1.44
C ILE A 177 1.68 -12.02 -1.23
N VAL A 178 2.51 -11.72 -2.23
CA VAL A 178 3.37 -10.53 -2.19
C VAL A 178 2.50 -9.29 -2.29
N GLN A 179 2.60 -8.41 -1.28
CA GLN A 179 1.94 -7.11 -1.29
C GLN A 179 2.83 -6.04 -1.90
N ALA A 180 4.12 -6.06 -1.57
CA ALA A 180 5.09 -5.13 -2.10
C ALA A 180 6.49 -5.74 -1.96
N LYS A 181 7.39 -5.34 -2.86
CA LYS A 181 8.78 -5.80 -2.89
C LYS A 181 9.63 -4.65 -3.41
N SER A 182 10.74 -4.33 -2.74
CA SER A 182 11.64 -3.29 -3.22
C SER A 182 12.35 -3.74 -4.50
N SER A 183 12.85 -2.78 -5.28
CA SER A 183 13.63 -3.06 -6.49
C SER A 183 14.92 -3.83 -6.18
N SER A 184 15.49 -3.64 -4.99
CA SER A 184 16.71 -4.31 -4.53
C SER A 184 16.48 -5.72 -3.99
N PHE A 185 15.23 -6.14 -3.75
CA PHE A 185 14.91 -7.49 -3.26
C PHE A 185 14.93 -8.52 -4.41
N ASP A 186 16.03 -9.25 -4.49
CA ASP A 186 16.39 -10.27 -5.48
C ASP A 186 16.41 -11.70 -4.91
N LEU A 187 15.90 -11.87 -3.68
CA LEU A 187 15.92 -13.13 -2.93
C LEU A 187 14.67 -13.98 -3.19
N ASN A 188 14.77 -15.30 -3.00
CA ASN A 188 13.69 -16.24 -3.30
C ASN A 188 13.03 -16.80 -2.03
N LEU A 189 11.72 -16.60 -1.89
CA LEU A 189 10.96 -17.14 -0.76
C LEU A 189 10.90 -18.68 -0.80
N LYS A 190 11.06 -19.33 0.35
CA LYS A 190 10.81 -20.77 0.50
C LYS A 190 9.36 -21.14 0.20
N PRO A 191 9.11 -22.27 -0.49
CA PRO A 191 7.75 -22.74 -0.75
C PRO A 191 7.10 -23.30 0.52
N GLY A 192 5.77 -23.39 0.51
CA GLY A 192 5.01 -24.05 1.57
C GLY A 192 5.06 -23.34 2.93
N ILE A 193 4.91 -24.13 3.99
CA ILE A 193 4.86 -23.63 5.37
C ILE A 193 6.25 -23.25 5.85
N ILE A 194 6.39 -22.02 6.34
CA ILE A 194 7.63 -21.50 6.92
C ILE A 194 7.69 -21.87 8.40
N ARG A 195 8.35 -22.97 8.72
CA ARG A 195 8.57 -23.44 10.11
C ARG A 195 9.54 -22.49 10.81
N GLY A 196 9.30 -22.18 12.09
CA GLY A 196 10.15 -21.29 12.88
C GLY A 196 9.86 -19.79 12.71
N SER A 197 9.03 -19.40 11.73
CA SER A 197 8.62 -18.00 11.56
C SER A 197 7.67 -17.53 12.66
N ALA A 198 7.78 -16.24 13.01
CA ALA A 198 6.80 -15.58 13.86
C ALA A 198 5.40 -15.60 13.22
N ALA A 199 5.31 -15.45 11.91
CA ALA A 199 4.05 -15.50 11.18
C ALA A 199 3.34 -16.86 11.32
N LYS A 200 4.07 -17.98 11.31
CA LYS A 200 3.48 -19.31 11.53
C LYS A 200 3.01 -19.47 12.97
N GLU A 201 3.74 -18.95 13.95
CA GLU A 201 3.34 -19.00 15.36
C GLU A 201 2.04 -18.22 15.62
N LEU A 202 1.96 -16.99 15.11
CA LEU A 202 0.78 -16.12 15.22
C LEU A 202 -0.49 -16.74 14.63
N LEU A 203 -0.36 -17.61 13.62
CA LEU A 203 -1.51 -18.33 13.06
C LEU A 203 -2.05 -19.44 13.99
N HIS A 204 -1.29 -19.87 15.00
CA HIS A 204 -1.73 -20.84 16.00
C HIS A 204 -2.18 -20.20 17.31
N ASN A 205 -1.58 -19.08 17.73
CA ASN A 205 -1.93 -18.37 18.96
C ASN A 205 -3.04 -17.33 18.68
N ARG A 206 -4.30 -17.69 18.97
CA ARG A 206 -5.51 -17.06 18.39
C ARG A 206 -6.16 -15.94 19.24
N TYR A 207 -5.43 -15.13 20.00
CA TYR A 207 -6.13 -14.33 21.03
C TYR A 207 -5.84 -12.83 21.09
N SER A 208 -4.92 -12.26 20.30
CA SER A 208 -4.76 -10.80 20.27
C SER A 208 -4.16 -10.25 18.95
N ASN A 209 -4.30 -8.93 18.73
CA ASN A 209 -3.58 -8.20 17.69
C ASN A 209 -2.11 -8.05 18.10
N GLU A 210 -1.37 -9.15 18.07
CA GLU A 210 0.05 -9.17 18.39
C GLU A 210 0.88 -8.81 17.15
N THR A 211 1.86 -7.93 17.37
CA THR A 211 2.98 -7.74 16.46
C THR A 211 4.20 -8.41 17.07
N VAL A 212 4.91 -9.22 16.29
CA VAL A 212 6.14 -9.91 16.73
C VAL A 212 7.28 -9.50 15.81
N LYS A 213 8.38 -9.01 16.38
CA LYS A 213 9.66 -8.77 15.70
C LYS A 213 10.64 -9.88 16.08
N ARG A 214 11.34 -10.47 15.10
CA ARG A 214 12.42 -11.44 15.32
C ARG A 214 13.56 -11.22 14.34
N ILE A 215 14.79 -11.38 14.82
CA ILE A 215 15.96 -11.60 13.97
C ILE A 215 16.09 -13.10 13.77
N LEU A 216 16.16 -13.53 12.51
CA LEU A 216 16.19 -14.94 12.12
C LEU A 216 17.29 -15.17 11.09
N SER A 217 17.83 -16.38 11.04
CA SER A 217 18.65 -16.80 9.91
C SER A 217 17.85 -16.70 8.60
N CYS A 218 18.50 -16.24 7.52
CA CYS A 218 17.85 -16.04 6.21
C CYS A 218 17.14 -17.30 5.70
N ASP A 219 17.70 -18.48 6.00
CA ASP A 219 17.18 -19.77 5.58
C ASP A 219 15.83 -20.12 6.25
N VAL A 220 15.34 -19.38 7.24
CA VAL A 220 13.96 -19.58 7.71
C VAL A 220 12.98 -19.28 6.57
N TRP A 221 13.10 -18.11 5.93
CA TRP A 221 12.16 -17.63 4.92
C TRP A 221 12.63 -17.80 3.48
N LEU A 222 13.94 -17.90 3.25
CA LEU A 222 14.56 -17.72 1.93
C LEU A 222 15.27 -19.01 1.48
N GLN A 223 15.30 -19.30 0.18
CA GLN A 223 15.87 -20.53 -0.41
C GLN A 223 17.40 -20.56 -0.46
N GLU A 224 18.02 -19.43 -0.16
CA GLU A 224 19.45 -19.16 -0.11
C GLU A 224 20.13 -20.10 0.91
N ASN A 225 21.42 -20.36 0.69
CA ASN A 225 22.15 -21.28 1.55
C ASN A 225 22.15 -20.76 2.99
N SER A 226 21.99 -21.67 3.95
CA SER A 226 22.04 -21.33 5.36
C SER A 226 23.42 -20.73 5.68
N HIS A 227 23.41 -19.64 6.48
CA HIS A 227 24.55 -18.87 7.03
C HIS A 227 25.02 -17.61 6.29
N ASP A 228 24.37 -17.13 5.22
CA ASP A 228 24.87 -15.95 4.49
C ASP A 228 24.54 -14.60 5.18
N PHE A 229 23.39 -14.48 5.84
CA PHE A 229 22.98 -13.28 6.58
C PHE A 229 21.73 -13.54 7.44
N GLU A 230 21.34 -12.56 8.25
CA GLU A 230 20.10 -12.59 9.02
C GLU A 230 19.05 -11.65 8.44
N ILE A 231 17.79 -11.97 8.73
CA ILE A 231 16.63 -11.19 8.34
C ILE A 231 15.86 -10.74 9.58
N VAL A 232 15.23 -9.58 9.48
CA VAL A 232 14.22 -9.12 10.42
C VAL A 232 12.85 -9.52 9.90
N GLU A 233 12.13 -10.32 10.68
CA GLU A 233 10.71 -10.62 10.49
C GLU A 233 9.88 -9.77 11.46
N GLU A 234 9.00 -8.93 10.91
CA GLU A 234 7.94 -8.26 11.67
C GLU A 234 6.57 -8.75 11.18
N SER A 235 5.85 -9.45 12.04
CA SER A 235 4.56 -10.08 11.71
C SER A 235 3.43 -9.54 12.56
N LEU A 236 2.31 -9.22 11.90
CA LEU A 236 1.06 -8.76 12.51
C LEU A 236 -0.08 -9.72 12.18
N TYR A 237 -0.68 -10.33 13.22
CA TYR A 237 -1.87 -11.15 13.02
C TYR A 237 -3.10 -10.29 12.69
N GLN A 238 -3.86 -10.70 11.68
CA GLN A 238 -5.10 -10.03 11.27
C GLN A 238 -6.28 -10.99 11.49
N PRO A 239 -6.87 -11.04 12.70
CA PRO A 239 -7.84 -12.07 13.08
C PRO A 239 -9.07 -12.12 12.19
N ASN A 240 -9.61 -10.96 11.83
CA ASN A 240 -10.79 -10.83 10.95
C ASN A 240 -10.60 -11.47 9.56
N PHE A 241 -9.36 -11.67 9.14
CA PHE A 241 -9.04 -12.27 7.84
C PHE A 241 -8.32 -13.62 7.96
N SER A 242 -8.07 -14.10 9.19
CA SER A 242 -7.33 -15.35 9.45
C SER A 242 -6.01 -15.46 8.67
N ARG A 243 -5.26 -14.35 8.65
CA ARG A 243 -3.99 -14.20 7.92
C ARG A 243 -2.99 -13.37 8.73
N VAL A 244 -1.72 -13.40 8.34
CA VAL A 244 -0.67 -12.58 8.93
C VAL A 244 -0.10 -11.65 7.88
N PHE A 245 0.04 -10.37 8.23
CA PHE A 245 0.79 -9.40 7.44
C PHE A 245 2.24 -9.43 7.92
N THR A 246 3.18 -9.73 7.03
CA THR A 246 4.61 -9.91 7.39
C THR A 246 5.48 -8.98 6.57
N LEU A 247 6.37 -8.27 7.24
CA LEU A 247 7.46 -7.50 6.65
C LEU A 247 8.76 -8.28 6.87
N LEU A 248 9.52 -8.50 5.80
CA LEU A 248 10.82 -9.14 5.86
C LEU A 248 11.86 -8.20 5.24
N ARG A 249 12.96 -7.97 5.94
CA ARG A 249 14.13 -7.28 5.38
C ARG A 249 15.43 -7.90 5.86
N VAL A 250 16.51 -7.63 5.15
CA VAL A 250 17.86 -7.98 5.64
C VAL A 250 18.15 -7.16 6.91
N ALA A 251 18.70 -7.81 7.93
CA ALA A 251 19.08 -7.16 9.18
C ALA A 251 20.24 -6.18 8.96
N ASN A 252 20.27 -5.11 9.74
CA ASN A 252 21.36 -4.13 9.72
C ASN A 252 21.88 -3.85 11.15
N ASP A 253 22.96 -3.08 11.26
CA ASP A 253 23.62 -2.77 12.54
C ASP A 253 22.66 -2.23 13.61
N ALA A 254 21.65 -1.44 13.22
CA ALA A 254 20.69 -0.89 14.17
C ALA A 254 19.81 -1.97 14.83
N ASP A 255 19.49 -3.05 14.11
CA ASP A 255 18.70 -4.15 14.68
C ASP A 255 19.43 -4.88 15.80
N TYR A 256 20.73 -5.05 15.64
CA TYR A 256 21.57 -5.69 16.65
C TYR A 256 21.75 -4.80 17.87
N MET A 257 21.84 -3.48 17.66
CA MET A 257 21.87 -2.53 18.77
C MET A 257 20.56 -2.57 19.55
N ASP A 258 19.42 -2.48 18.88
CA ASP A 258 18.09 -2.58 19.53
C ASP A 258 17.96 -3.87 20.35
N ALA A 259 18.31 -5.01 19.76
CA ALA A 259 18.23 -6.31 20.42
C ALA A 259 19.16 -6.43 21.65
N PHE A 260 20.29 -5.72 21.66
CA PHE A 260 21.21 -5.69 22.80
C PHE A 260 20.66 -4.87 23.97
N PHE A 261 19.92 -3.79 23.69
CA PHE A 261 19.33 -2.93 24.72
C PHE A 261 17.98 -3.42 25.25
N ASP A 262 17.32 -4.34 24.52
CA ASP A 262 16.07 -5.00 24.96
C ASP A 262 16.31 -6.23 25.87
N MET A 263 17.57 -6.62 26.13
CA MET A 263 17.97 -7.68 27.08
C MET A 263 18.23 -7.15 28.49
#